data_AF-A0A8J7AF12-F1
#
_entry.id   AF-A0A8J7AF12-F1
#
_cell.length_a   1.000
_cell.length_b   1.000
_cell.length_c   1.000
_cell.angle_alpha   90.00
_cell.angle_beta   90.00
_cell.angle_gamma   90.00
#
_symmetry.space_group_name_H-M   'P 1'
#
loop_
_entity.id
_entity.type
_entity.pdbx_description
1 polymer ?
#
loop_
_entity_poly.entity_id
_entity_poly.type
_entity_poly.pdbx_seq_one_letter_code
_entity_poly.pdbx_strand_id
1 'polypeptide(L)'
;MPESCSVLIDFSEAGLDLDRADLENFLLTVADEMESSDLAQSARLARDEDIPEAAKSGVAAFLVGILTAEINREHLGKVMDYLGNLRYGKTLTLSFEVDGMTSTLEYRNQQELDQALDATERLANLRVKIREQQTQLDNKP
;
A
#
# COMPACT_ATOMS: atom_id res chain seq x y z
N MET A 1 5.95 20.94 5.63
CA MET A 1 6.71 19.87 4.96
C MET A 1 5.70 19.03 4.23
N PRO A 2 5.93 18.59 2.98
CA PRO A 2 5.01 17.65 2.35
C PRO A 2 4.88 16.44 3.28
N GLU A 3 3.64 16.03 3.56
CA GLU A 3 3.39 14.85 4.37
C GLU A 3 3.98 13.66 3.62
N SER A 4 4.96 12.98 4.21
CA SER A 4 5.48 11.71 3.72
C SER A 4 4.63 10.57 4.26
N CYS A 5 4.43 9.53 3.45
CA CYS A 5 3.74 8.31 3.82
C CYS A 5 4.71 7.13 3.69
N SER A 6 4.72 6.26 4.70
CA SER A 6 5.43 4.98 4.65
C SER A 6 4.57 3.96 3.92
N VAL A 7 5.15 3.29 2.93
CA VAL A 7 4.45 2.37 2.05
C VAL A 7 5.21 1.04 1.97
N LEU A 8 4.46 -0.06 2.05
CA LEU A 8 4.95 -1.40 1.75
C LEU A 8 4.44 -1.82 0.37
N ILE A 9 5.36 -2.28 -0.48
CA ILE A 9 5.08 -2.71 -1.85
C ILE A 9 5.48 -4.17 -1.98
N ASP A 10 4.50 -5.05 -2.18
CA ASP A 10 4.70 -6.49 -2.31
C ASP A 10 4.70 -6.91 -3.79
N PHE A 11 5.83 -7.46 -4.25
CA PHE A 11 6.04 -7.97 -5.61
C PHE A 11 5.90 -9.50 -5.70
N SER A 12 5.70 -10.20 -4.57
CA SER A 12 5.70 -11.67 -4.52
C SER A 12 4.59 -12.28 -5.38
N GLU A 13 3.39 -11.71 -5.35
CA GLU A 13 2.26 -12.16 -6.17
C GLU A 13 2.16 -11.48 -7.54
N ALA A 14 3.03 -10.52 -7.80
CA ALA A 14 2.82 -9.69 -8.96
C ALA A 14 3.09 -10.48 -10.27
N GLY A 15 3.75 -11.65 -10.20
CA GLY A 15 3.98 -12.59 -11.32
C GLY A 15 5.16 -12.20 -12.20
N LEU A 16 6.34 -11.90 -11.61
CA LEU A 16 7.54 -11.48 -12.39
C LEU A 16 8.18 -12.65 -13.15
N ASP A 17 7.80 -13.90 -12.82
CA ASP A 17 8.50 -15.12 -13.27
C ASP A 17 10.01 -15.06 -12.99
N LEU A 18 10.37 -14.47 -11.86
CA LEU A 18 11.75 -14.38 -11.37
C LEU A 18 11.93 -15.36 -10.22
N ASP A 19 13.11 -15.96 -10.16
CA ASP A 19 13.54 -16.67 -8.97
C ASP A 19 13.84 -15.69 -7.83
N ARG A 20 14.15 -16.21 -6.64
CA ARG A 20 14.39 -15.39 -5.46
C ARG A 20 15.58 -14.42 -5.63
N ALA A 21 16.68 -14.87 -6.23
CA ALA A 21 17.88 -14.05 -6.35
C ALA A 21 17.67 -12.95 -7.40
N ASP A 22 17.01 -13.29 -8.51
CA ASP A 22 16.67 -12.33 -9.55
C ASP A 22 15.61 -11.32 -9.08
N LEU A 23 14.65 -11.77 -8.26
CA LEU A 23 13.67 -10.90 -7.61
C LEU A 23 14.32 -9.90 -6.65
N GLU A 24 15.28 -10.34 -5.82
CA GLU A 24 16.02 -9.44 -4.94
C GLU A 24 16.82 -8.40 -5.74
N ASN A 25 17.52 -8.81 -6.79
CA ASN A 25 18.24 -7.88 -7.67
C ASN A 25 17.30 -6.89 -8.38
N PHE A 26 16.16 -7.37 -8.89
CA PHE A 26 15.15 -6.52 -9.48
C PHE A 26 14.64 -5.47 -8.49
N LEU A 27 14.35 -5.86 -7.24
CA LEU A 27 13.89 -4.95 -6.21
C LEU A 27 14.96 -3.90 -5.84
N LEU A 28 16.24 -4.26 -5.82
CA LEU A 28 17.32 -3.31 -5.60
C LEU A 28 17.40 -2.27 -6.71
N THR A 29 17.22 -2.69 -7.97
CA THR A 29 17.11 -1.76 -9.11
C THR A 29 15.88 -0.85 -8.96
N VAL A 30 14.73 -1.41 -8.61
CA VAL A 30 13.50 -0.62 -8.41
C VAL A 30 13.67 0.42 -7.30
N ALA A 31 14.32 0.06 -6.19
CA ALA A 31 14.59 0.98 -5.09
C ALA A 31 15.52 2.14 -5.52
N ASP A 32 16.62 1.84 -6.22
CA ASP A 32 17.55 2.84 -6.75
C ASP A 32 16.86 3.78 -7.76
N GLU A 33 16.00 3.24 -8.63
CA GLU A 33 15.21 4.02 -9.59
C GLU A 33 14.20 4.94 -8.88
N MET A 34 13.56 4.47 -7.80
CA MET A 34 12.62 5.26 -7.01
C MET A 34 13.30 6.44 -6.31
N GLU A 35 14.50 6.25 -5.76
CA GLU A 35 15.27 7.33 -5.11
C GLU A 35 15.86 8.30 -6.15
N SER A 36 16.50 7.79 -7.20
CA SER A 36 17.17 8.60 -8.22
C SER A 36 16.20 9.43 -9.07
N SER A 37 14.94 8.98 -9.19
CA SER A 37 13.88 9.67 -9.93
C SER A 37 13.01 10.57 -9.04
N ASP A 38 13.40 10.80 -7.79
CA ASP A 38 12.65 11.61 -6.80
C ASP A 38 11.22 11.09 -6.57
N LEU A 39 10.98 9.79 -6.80
CA LEU A 39 9.69 9.13 -6.57
C LEU A 39 9.51 8.82 -5.08
N ALA A 40 10.60 8.47 -4.40
CA ALA A 40 10.65 8.23 -2.96
C ALA A 40 11.84 8.98 -2.33
N GLN A 41 11.65 9.44 -1.10
CA GLN A 41 12.74 9.98 -0.27
C GLN A 41 13.72 8.88 0.15
N SER A 42 13.20 7.68 0.37
CA SER A 42 13.99 6.47 0.59
C SER A 42 13.21 5.24 0.09
N ALA A 43 13.93 4.23 -0.39
CA ALA A 43 13.38 2.94 -0.79
C ALA A 43 14.40 1.82 -0.49
N ARG A 44 13.94 0.73 0.13
CA ARG A 44 14.80 -0.42 0.44
C ARG A 44 14.00 -1.70 0.57
N LEU A 45 14.69 -2.84 0.56
CA LEU A 45 14.11 -4.12 0.95
C LEU A 45 13.53 -4.04 2.37
N ALA A 46 12.32 -4.58 2.54
CA ALA A 46 11.65 -4.64 3.83
C ALA A 46 12.35 -5.60 4.79
N ARG A 47 12.29 -5.27 6.08
CA ARG A 47 12.77 -6.05 7.22
C ARG A 47 11.59 -6.44 8.10
N ASP A 48 11.80 -7.37 9.02
CA ASP A 48 10.74 -7.83 9.93
C ASP A 48 10.13 -6.69 10.76
N GLU A 49 10.95 -5.69 11.09
CA GLU A 49 10.55 -4.48 11.82
C GLU A 49 9.66 -3.53 11.01
N ASP A 50 9.67 -3.63 9.68
CA ASP A 50 8.89 -2.77 8.78
C ASP A 50 7.46 -3.28 8.58
N ILE A 51 7.20 -4.55 8.91
CA ILE A 51 5.88 -5.16 8.70
C ILE A 51 4.96 -4.83 9.88
N PRO A 52 3.83 -4.11 9.65
CA PRO A 52 2.86 -3.81 10.70
C PRO A 52 2.36 -5.09 11.37
N GLU A 53 2.20 -5.07 12.69
CA GLU A 53 1.73 -6.24 13.47
C GLU A 53 0.43 -6.83 12.90
N ALA A 54 -0.48 -5.97 12.43
CA ALA A 54 -1.73 -6.35 11.80
C ALA A 54 -1.57 -7.05 10.43
N ALA A 55 -0.46 -6.81 9.72
CA ALA A 55 -0.12 -7.42 8.43
C ALA A 55 0.72 -8.71 8.57
N LYS A 56 1.27 -8.98 9.77
CA LYS A 56 2.14 -10.14 10.02
C LYS A 56 1.45 -11.50 9.77
N SER A 57 0.12 -11.59 9.87
CA SER A 57 -0.60 -12.86 9.65
C SER A 57 -0.60 -13.36 8.20
N GLY A 58 -0.14 -12.57 7.22
CA GLY A 58 0.02 -13.00 5.82
C GLY A 58 1.44 -12.79 5.25
N VAL A 59 2.17 -11.79 5.76
CA VAL A 59 3.42 -11.29 5.16
C VAL A 59 4.68 -11.84 5.86
N ALA A 60 4.57 -12.34 7.09
CA ALA A 60 5.72 -12.64 7.95
C ALA A 60 6.49 -13.94 7.62
N ALA A 61 6.04 -14.77 6.67
CA ALA A 61 6.71 -16.04 6.39
C ALA A 61 7.93 -15.87 5.46
N PHE A 62 7.91 -14.89 4.55
CA PHE A 62 9.02 -14.61 3.62
C PHE A 62 8.96 -13.14 3.18
N LEU A 63 9.82 -12.29 3.72
CA LEU A 63 10.00 -10.88 3.27
C LEU A 63 10.54 -10.74 1.84
N VAL A 64 10.71 -11.86 1.14
CA VAL A 64 11.25 -11.90 -0.21
C VAL A 64 10.25 -11.23 -1.14
N GLY A 65 10.71 -10.22 -1.88
CA GLY A 65 9.87 -9.51 -2.83
C GLY A 65 9.13 -8.30 -2.23
N ILE A 66 9.50 -7.79 -1.07
CA ILE A 66 8.84 -6.63 -0.46
C ILE A 66 9.79 -5.43 -0.36
N LEU A 67 9.35 -4.27 -0.83
CA LEU A 67 9.99 -2.97 -0.60
C LEU A 67 9.26 -2.17 0.47
N THR A 68 10.02 -1.42 1.26
CA THR A 68 9.53 -0.32 2.09
C THR A 68 10.05 1.00 1.50
N ALA A 69 9.18 2.00 1.40
CA ALA A 69 9.53 3.30 0.84
C ALA A 69 8.85 4.46 1.58
N GLU A 70 9.56 5.58 1.71
CA GLU A 70 9.00 6.84 2.17
C GLU A 70 8.67 7.72 0.96
N ILE A 71 7.39 7.94 0.71
CA ILE A 71 6.91 8.63 -0.48
C ILE A 71 6.31 9.97 -0.10
N ASN A 72 6.70 11.03 -0.82
CA ASN A 72 6.01 12.31 -0.75
C ASN A 72 4.58 12.15 -1.27
N ARG A 73 3.57 12.59 -0.52
CA ARG A 73 2.15 12.43 -0.92
C ARG A 73 1.85 13.03 -2.30
N GLU A 74 2.55 14.10 -2.69
CA GLU A 74 2.50 14.71 -4.02
C GLU A 74 3.07 13.84 -5.15
N HIS A 75 3.92 12.88 -4.83
CA HIS A 75 4.56 11.95 -5.77
C HIS A 75 3.92 10.57 -5.79
N LEU A 76 2.90 10.33 -4.94
CA LEU A 76 2.22 9.04 -4.88
C LEU A 76 1.69 8.60 -6.25
N GLY A 77 1.03 9.50 -7.00
CA GLY A 77 0.57 9.19 -8.36
C GLY A 77 1.70 8.77 -9.30
N LYS A 78 2.85 9.46 -9.26
CA LYS A 78 4.02 9.12 -10.09
C LYS A 78 4.62 7.75 -9.71
N VAL A 79 4.68 7.44 -8.42
CA VAL A 79 5.13 6.13 -7.93
C VAL A 79 4.23 5.04 -8.47
N MET A 80 2.91 5.23 -8.41
CA MET A 80 1.97 4.22 -8.89
C MET A 80 2.02 4.05 -10.40
N ASP A 81 2.19 5.14 -11.16
CA ASP A 81 2.39 5.08 -12.61
C ASP A 81 3.66 4.29 -12.95
N TYR A 82 4.74 4.52 -12.22
CA TYR A 82 5.98 3.76 -12.36
C TYR A 82 5.77 2.26 -12.06
N LEU A 83 5.16 1.93 -10.92
CA LEU A 83 4.85 0.54 -10.54
C LEU A 83 3.92 -0.15 -11.53
N GLY A 84 2.93 0.57 -12.08
CA GLY A 84 2.04 0.08 -13.12
C GLY A 84 2.78 -0.19 -14.43
N ASN A 85 3.74 0.65 -14.82
CA ASN A 85 4.56 0.46 -16.03
C ASN A 85 5.55 -0.69 -15.92
N LEU A 86 6.06 -1.00 -14.71
CA LEU A 86 6.82 -2.24 -14.46
C LEU A 86 5.99 -3.50 -14.75
N ARG A 87 4.65 -3.36 -14.82
CA ARG A 87 3.67 -4.43 -14.76
C ARG A 87 2.54 -4.23 -15.78
N TYR A 88 2.86 -4.29 -17.07
CA TYR A 88 1.81 -4.30 -18.08
C TYR A 88 0.93 -5.57 -17.95
N GLY A 89 -0.28 -5.44 -17.36
CA GLY A 89 -1.38 -6.41 -17.47
C GLY A 89 -1.74 -7.30 -16.25
N LYS A 90 -1.29 -6.99 -15.01
CA LYS A 90 -1.64 -7.77 -13.80
C LYS A 90 -2.11 -6.87 -12.64
N THR A 91 -2.90 -7.43 -11.70
CA THR A 91 -3.34 -6.73 -10.49
C THR A 91 -2.15 -6.53 -9.54
N LEU A 92 -1.99 -5.31 -9.02
CA LEU A 92 -1.05 -4.99 -7.95
C LEU A 92 -1.81 -4.71 -6.65
N THR A 93 -1.28 -5.21 -5.55
CA THR A 93 -1.80 -4.97 -4.20
C THR A 93 -0.89 -3.98 -3.48
N LEU A 94 -1.46 -2.88 -3.00
CA LEU A 94 -0.73 -1.84 -2.28
C LEU A 94 -1.32 -1.68 -0.89
N SER A 95 -0.48 -1.71 0.15
CA SER A 95 -0.87 -1.44 1.53
C SER A 95 -0.18 -0.17 2.02
N PHE A 96 -0.97 0.78 2.53
CA PHE A 96 -0.49 2.09 2.98
C PHE A 96 -1.27 2.52 4.22
N GLU A 97 -0.62 3.30 5.08
CA GLU A 97 -1.22 3.85 6.30
C GLU A 97 -1.38 5.36 6.18
N VAL A 98 -2.61 5.84 6.39
CA VAL A 98 -2.93 7.28 6.41
C VAL A 98 -3.74 7.56 7.67
N ASP A 99 -3.30 8.53 8.48
CA ASP A 99 -3.98 8.95 9.71
C ASP A 99 -4.26 7.81 10.70
N GLY A 100 -3.37 6.81 10.77
CA GLY A 100 -3.51 5.62 11.63
C GLY A 100 -4.45 4.54 11.10
N MET A 101 -4.95 4.69 9.86
CA MET A 101 -5.80 3.72 9.19
C MET A 101 -5.03 3.02 8.07
N THR A 102 -4.81 1.72 8.22
CA THR A 102 -4.23 0.89 7.16
C THR A 102 -5.28 0.61 6.08
N SER A 103 -4.94 0.91 4.84
CA SER A 103 -5.76 0.60 3.67
C SER A 103 -4.97 -0.28 2.71
N THR A 104 -5.67 -1.26 2.12
CA THR A 104 -5.13 -2.12 1.07
C THR A 104 -5.96 -1.91 -0.20
N LEU A 105 -5.31 -1.60 -1.32
CA LEU A 105 -5.95 -1.43 -2.62
C LEU A 105 -5.40 -2.43 -3.64
N GLU A 106 -6.28 -2.90 -4.52
CA GLU A 106 -5.92 -3.68 -5.70
C GLU A 106 -6.20 -2.84 -6.94
N TYR A 107 -5.26 -2.78 -7.88
CA TYR A 107 -5.44 -2.02 -9.13
C TYR A 107 -4.72 -2.68 -10.30
N ARG A 108 -5.23 -2.47 -11.51
CA ARG A 108 -4.63 -2.99 -12.76
C ARG A 108 -4.17 -1.90 -13.73
N ASN A 109 -4.56 -0.65 -13.48
CA ASN A 109 -4.27 0.50 -14.31
C ASN A 109 -4.44 1.80 -13.50
N GLN A 110 -3.94 2.92 -14.05
CA GLN A 110 -4.00 4.26 -13.43
C GLN A 110 -5.44 4.70 -13.11
N GLN A 111 -6.40 4.37 -13.97
CA GLN A 111 -7.80 4.75 -13.74
C GLN A 111 -8.41 4.02 -12.54
N GLU A 112 -8.14 2.72 -12.36
CA GLU A 112 -8.59 1.95 -11.19
C GLU A 112 -7.91 2.45 -9.91
N LEU A 113 -6.64 2.82 -9.98
CA LEU A 113 -5.91 3.42 -8.88
C LEU A 113 -6.53 4.76 -8.45
N ASP A 114 -6.74 5.69 -9.39
CA ASP A 114 -7.31 7.01 -9.09
C ASP A 114 -8.69 6.88 -8.42
N GLN A 115 -9.50 5.92 -8.87
CA GLN A 115 -10.80 5.60 -8.26
C GLN A 115 -10.65 5.06 -6.84
N ALA A 116 -9.70 4.16 -6.61
CA ALA A 116 -9.45 3.59 -5.29
C ALA A 116 -8.94 4.64 -4.29
N LEU A 117 -8.09 5.57 -4.73
CA LEU A 117 -7.58 6.68 -3.91
C LEU A 117 -8.68 7.67 -3.55
N ASP A 118 -9.51 8.10 -4.52
CA ASP A 118 -10.66 9.00 -4.26
C ASP A 118 -11.67 8.34 -3.30
N ALA A 119 -11.96 7.06 -3.48
CA ALA A 119 -12.85 6.32 -2.59
C ALA A 119 -12.28 6.25 -1.16
N THR A 120 -10.99 6.01 -1.01
CA THR A 120 -10.31 5.95 0.30
C THR A 120 -10.30 7.32 0.99
N GLU A 121 -10.00 8.40 0.27
CA GLU A 121 -10.05 9.76 0.81
C GLU A 121 -11.46 10.16 1.25
N ARG A 122 -12.48 9.77 0.47
CA ARG A 122 -13.89 10.00 0.82
C ARG A 122 -14.31 9.23 2.06
N LEU A 123 -13.82 8.00 2.23
CA LEU A 123 -14.04 7.19 3.43
C LEU A 123 -13.35 7.79 4.66
N ALA A 124 -12.11 8.25 4.53
CA ALA A 124 -11.37 8.89 5.62
C ALA A 124 -12.07 10.17 6.12
N ASN A 125 -12.68 10.92 5.21
CA ASN A 125 -13.45 12.13 5.54
C ASN A 125 -14.88 11.85 6.04
N LEU A 126 -15.33 10.59 6.04
CA LEU A 126 -16.68 10.20 6.45
C LEU A 126 -16.72 9.92 7.96
N ARG A 127 -17.20 10.88 8.75
CA ARG A 127 -17.50 10.66 10.18
C ARG A 127 -18.73 9.76 10.36
N VAL A 128 -18.54 8.45 10.43
CA VAL A 128 -19.59 7.49 10.77
C VAL A 128 -19.81 7.50 12.29
N LYS A 129 -20.95 8.04 12.74
CA LYS A 129 -21.44 7.83 14.11
C LYS A 129 -22.40 6.65 14.13
N ILE A 130 -21.98 5.52 14.67
CA ILE A 130 -22.88 4.40 14.96
C ILE A 130 -23.82 4.85 16.07
N ARG A 131 -25.11 5.01 15.76
CA ARG A 131 -26.16 5.18 16.77
C ARG A 131 -26.64 3.79 17.15
N GLU A 132 -26.29 3.33 18.35
CA GLU A 132 -26.96 2.18 18.96
C GLU A 132 -28.46 2.51 19.09
N GLN A 133 -29.31 1.75 18.41
CA GLN A 133 -30.74 1.79 18.70
C GLN A 133 -30.95 1.04 20.02
N GLN A 134 -31.17 1.79 21.10
CA GLN A 134 -31.72 1.23 22.33
C GLN A 134 -33.13 0.71 22.02
N THR A 135 -33.26 -0.60 21.81
CA THR A 135 -34.55 -1.27 21.82
C THR A 135 -35.09 -1.20 23.24
N GLN A 136 -35.90 -0.18 23.50
CA GLN A 136 -36.66 0.00 24.73
C GLN A 136 -37.72 -1.10 24.76
N LEU A 137 -37.44 -2.20 25.45
CA LEU A 137 -38.45 -3.19 25.81
C LEU A 137 -39.32 -2.58 26.91
N ASP A 138 -40.36 -1.86 26.49
CA ASP A 138 -41.48 -1.44 27.32
C ASP A 138 -42.27 -2.69 27.68
N ASN A 139 -42.07 -3.22 28.89
CA ASN A 139 -42.98 -4.16 29.50
C ASN A 139 -43.54 -3.54 30.77
N LYS A 140 -44.80 -3.13 30.67
CA LYS A 140 -45.68 -2.71 31.76
C LYS A 140 -47.02 -3.44 31.60
N PRO A 141 -47.79 -3.71 32.66
CA PRO A 141 -47.47 -3.92 34.08
C PRO A 141 -47.54 -5.41 34.50
#